data_AF-A0A923U280-F1
#
_entry.id   AF-A0A923U280-F1
#
_cell.length_a   1.000
_cell.length_b   1.000
_cell.length_c   1.000
_cell.angle_alpha   90.00
_cell.angle_beta   90.00
_cell.angle_gamma   90.00
#
_symmetry.space_group_name_H-M   'P 1'
#
loop_
_entity.id
_entity.type
_entity.pdbx_description
1 polymer ?
#
loop_
_entity_poly.entity_id
_entity_poly.type
_entity_poly.pdbx_seq_one_letter_code
_entity_poly.pdbx_strand_id
1 'polypeptide(L)'
;MKRGRPKGKSTDKRSFGPLGDLIRKKRLDKNLGLLDVAKAVKCSVQFISNIEHGRAPLPWEKAEKLSSYLEIQMEELQAANLSIRADFKSFMATSKGKRVSKSSTALGSVKDAASVVAVSNQDNQLNDIIRLYQSAPMANRKKFYAEAKKLLETL
;
A
#
# COMPACT_ATOMS: atom_id res chain seq x y z
N MET A 1 -2.24 42.30 6.29
CA MET A 1 -1.44 41.05 6.20
C MET A 1 -2.36 39.91 5.78
N LYS A 2 -2.20 39.30 4.60
CA LYS A 2 -2.97 38.11 4.24
C LYS A 2 -2.49 36.95 5.11
N ARG A 3 -3.22 36.64 6.18
CA ARG A 3 -2.96 35.48 7.04
C ARG A 3 -3.23 34.22 6.22
N GLY A 4 -2.21 33.71 5.55
CA GLY A 4 -2.27 32.40 4.88
C GLY A 4 -2.54 31.30 5.91
N ARG A 5 -3.10 30.17 5.46
CA ARG A 5 -3.29 28.99 6.30
C ARG A 5 -1.95 28.61 6.95
N PRO A 6 -1.91 28.30 8.26
CA PRO A 6 -0.67 27.87 8.92
C PRO A 6 -0.04 26.69 8.17
N LYS A 7 1.24 26.80 7.81
CA LYS A 7 2.00 25.69 7.23
C LYS A 7 2.16 24.57 8.26
N GLY A 8 2.31 23.33 7.81
CA GLY A 8 2.63 22.22 8.70
C GLY A 8 1.52 21.80 9.66
N LYS A 9 0.30 22.33 9.55
CA LYS A 9 -0.82 21.96 10.43
C LYS A 9 -1.96 21.34 9.64
N SER A 10 -2.44 20.21 10.13
CA SER A 10 -3.70 19.61 9.67
C SER A 10 -4.57 19.29 10.87
N THR A 11 -5.83 19.72 10.84
CA THR A 11 -6.84 19.44 11.87
C THR A 11 -7.50 18.08 11.67
N ASP A 12 -7.32 17.47 10.50
CA ASP A 12 -7.89 16.15 10.23
C ASP A 12 -7.21 15.12 11.16
N LYS A 13 -7.93 14.15 11.71
CA LYS A 13 -7.33 13.07 12.52
C LYS A 13 -7.64 11.70 11.94
N ARG A 14 -8.32 11.64 10.80
CA ARG A 14 -8.66 10.40 10.13
C ARG A 14 -7.40 9.76 9.54
N SER A 15 -7.35 8.44 9.66
CA SER A 15 -6.40 7.57 8.97
C SER A 15 -6.97 7.23 7.60
N PHE A 16 -6.14 7.31 6.56
CA PHE A 16 -6.51 7.01 5.18
C PHE A 16 -5.71 5.87 4.57
N GLY A 17 -5.00 5.11 5.42
CA GLY A 17 -4.20 3.98 5.03
C GLY A 17 -2.70 4.24 5.17
N PRO A 18 -1.89 3.18 5.12
CA PRO A 18 -0.49 3.20 5.55
C PRO A 18 0.36 4.21 4.78
N LEU A 19 0.19 4.33 3.46
CA LEU A 19 0.94 5.30 2.64
C LEU A 19 0.60 6.75 3.02
N GLY A 20 -0.70 7.05 3.05
CA GLY A 20 -1.18 8.41 3.28
C GLY A 20 -0.80 8.90 4.67
N ASP A 21 -0.98 8.02 5.67
CA ASP A 21 -0.66 8.31 7.07
C ASP A 21 0.85 8.48 7.28
N LEU A 22 1.68 7.64 6.66
CA LEU A 22 3.13 7.72 6.71
C LEU A 22 3.65 9.05 6.16
N ILE A 23 3.23 9.40 4.94
CA ILE A 23 3.63 10.65 4.27
C ILE A 23 3.17 11.85 5.08
N ARG A 24 1.91 11.82 5.52
CA ARG A 24 1.31 12.91 6.29
C ARG A 24 2.02 13.12 7.63
N LYS A 25 2.31 12.04 8.36
CA LYS A 25 3.04 12.10 9.64
C LYS A 25 4.40 12.75 9.45
N LYS A 26 5.22 12.22 8.53
CA LYS A 26 6.56 12.74 8.23
C LYS A 26 6.55 14.20 7.78
N ARG A 27 5.54 14.58 6.97
CA ARG A 27 5.34 15.98 6.56
C ARG A 27 5.03 16.90 7.76
N LEU A 28 4.15 16.48 8.66
CA LEU A 28 3.76 17.25 9.83
C LEU A 28 4.89 17.33 10.88
N ASP A 29 5.64 16.24 11.09
CA ASP A 29 6.80 16.19 11.98
C ASP A 29 7.88 17.21 11.54
N LYS A 30 8.03 17.43 10.23
CA LYS A 30 8.91 18.45 9.65
C LYS A 30 8.28 19.85 9.53
N ASN A 31 7.07 20.06 10.04
CA ASN A 31 6.29 21.31 9.92
C ASN A 31 6.07 21.79 8.47
N LEU A 32 6.00 20.86 7.50
CA LEU A 32 5.86 21.17 6.08
C LEU A 32 4.40 21.29 5.64
N GLY A 33 4.10 22.27 4.80
CA GLY A 33 2.82 22.34 4.08
C GLY A 33 2.78 21.38 2.89
N LEU A 34 1.58 21.08 2.40
CA LEU A 34 1.42 20.30 1.16
C LEU A 34 2.12 20.95 -0.05
N LEU A 35 2.15 22.27 -0.10
CA LEU A 35 2.83 23.02 -1.16
C LEU A 35 4.35 22.81 -1.14
N ASP A 36 4.95 22.71 0.05
CA ASP A 36 6.40 22.54 0.18
C ASP A 36 6.81 21.16 -0.36
N VAL A 37 6.08 20.11 0.00
CA VAL A 37 6.27 18.74 -0.54
C VAL A 37 5.99 18.68 -2.04
N ALA A 38 4.90 19.30 -2.51
CA ALA A 38 4.54 19.29 -3.92
C ALA A 38 5.62 19.92 -4.81
N LYS A 39 6.23 21.02 -4.35
CA LYS A 39 7.37 21.67 -5.04
C LYS A 39 8.60 20.77 -5.09
N ALA A 40 8.97 20.15 -3.97
CA ALA A 40 10.13 19.27 -3.91
C ALA A 40 10.00 18.06 -4.86
N VAL A 41 8.79 17.49 -4.94
CA VAL A 41 8.51 16.29 -5.77
C VAL A 41 8.09 16.65 -7.20
N LYS A 42 8.06 17.95 -7.54
CA LYS A 42 7.63 18.49 -8.85
C LYS A 42 6.26 17.92 -9.26
N CYS A 43 5.24 18.16 -8.44
CA CYS A 43 3.87 17.72 -8.66
C CYS A 43 2.86 18.75 -8.12
N SER A 44 1.57 18.50 -8.29
CA SER A 44 0.52 19.41 -7.80
C SER A 44 0.25 19.17 -6.31
N VAL A 45 -0.23 20.22 -5.63
CA VAL A 45 -0.69 20.13 -4.23
C VAL A 45 -1.83 19.11 -4.09
N GLN A 46 -2.74 19.10 -5.07
CA GLN A 46 -3.85 18.16 -5.13
C GLN A 46 -3.37 16.71 -5.19
N PHE A 47 -2.28 16.45 -5.90
CA PHE A 47 -1.70 15.12 -6.02
C PHE A 47 -1.18 14.60 -4.67
N ILE A 48 -0.39 15.40 -3.94
CA ILE A 48 0.06 15.03 -2.59
C ILE A 48 -1.14 14.83 -1.66
N SER A 49 -2.13 15.72 -1.73
CA SER A 49 -3.38 15.60 -0.95
C SER A 49 -4.10 14.29 -1.26
N ASN A 50 -4.26 13.92 -2.52
CA ASN A 50 -4.92 12.66 -2.89
C ASN A 50 -4.17 11.44 -2.37
N ILE A 51 -2.84 11.45 -2.36
CA ILE A 51 -2.04 10.37 -1.77
C ILE A 51 -2.27 10.29 -0.27
N GLU A 52 -2.19 11.42 0.45
CA GLU A 52 -2.43 11.48 1.90
C GLU A 52 -3.83 11.02 2.32
N HIS A 53 -4.80 11.11 1.40
CA HIS A 53 -6.18 10.69 1.63
C HIS A 53 -6.50 9.32 1.00
N GLY A 54 -5.48 8.56 0.56
CA GLY A 54 -5.67 7.22 -0.01
C GLY A 54 -6.47 7.19 -1.31
N ARG A 55 -6.56 8.32 -2.03
CA ARG A 55 -7.29 8.46 -3.31
C ARG A 55 -6.40 8.24 -4.53
N ALA A 56 -5.08 8.18 -4.33
CA ALA A 56 -4.14 7.87 -5.40
C ALA A 56 -2.93 7.11 -4.82
N PRO A 57 -2.44 6.08 -5.53
CA PRO A 57 -1.15 5.47 -5.20
C PRO A 57 0.01 6.40 -5.59
N LEU A 58 1.18 6.20 -5.00
CA LEU A 58 2.41 6.88 -5.38
C LEU A 58 3.00 6.25 -6.67
N PRO A 59 3.28 7.03 -7.72
CA PRO A 59 4.05 6.59 -8.88
C PRO A 59 5.50 6.33 -8.50
N TRP A 60 6.09 5.26 -9.07
CA TRP A 60 7.45 4.85 -8.76
C TRP A 60 8.49 5.93 -9.09
N GLU A 61 8.31 6.63 -10.22
CA GLU A 61 9.14 7.77 -10.65
C GLU A 61 9.23 8.94 -9.64
N LYS A 62 8.29 9.00 -8.69
CA LYS A 62 8.24 10.04 -7.65
C LYS A 62 8.64 9.52 -6.26
N ALA A 63 8.81 8.21 -6.10
CA ALA A 63 9.12 7.59 -4.82
C ALA A 63 10.48 8.05 -4.27
N GLU A 64 11.52 8.06 -5.11
CA GLU A 64 12.87 8.53 -4.73
C GLU A 64 12.88 9.97 -4.22
N LYS A 65 12.27 10.89 -4.96
CA LYS A 65 12.21 12.31 -4.56
C LYS A 65 11.43 12.51 -3.27
N LEU A 66 10.33 11.77 -3.09
CA LEU A 66 9.51 11.88 -1.89
C LEU A 66 10.23 11.28 -0.67
N SER A 67 10.83 10.10 -0.83
CA SER A 67 11.63 9.42 0.20
C SER A 67 12.78 10.30 0.67
N SER A 68 13.56 10.84 -0.26
CA SER A 68 14.68 11.73 0.05
C SER A 68 14.21 13.00 0.77
N TYR A 69 13.17 13.67 0.28
CA TYR A 69 12.70 14.93 0.87
C TYR A 69 12.06 14.74 2.26
N LEU A 70 11.30 13.66 2.45
CA LEU A 70 10.63 13.36 3.71
C LEU A 70 11.46 12.50 4.67
N GLU A 71 12.68 12.07 4.28
CA GLU A 71 13.53 11.14 5.05
C GLU A 71 12.74 9.91 5.51
N ILE A 72 12.14 9.25 4.52
CA ILE A 72 11.44 7.97 4.69
C ILE A 72 12.31 6.91 4.02
N GLN A 73 12.53 5.79 4.70
CA GLN A 73 13.28 4.69 4.08
C GLN A 73 12.54 4.19 2.83
N MET A 74 13.30 3.90 1.77
CA MET A 74 12.72 3.56 0.48
C MET A 74 11.82 2.33 0.59
N GLU A 75 12.30 1.31 1.29
CA GLU A 75 11.61 0.03 1.51
C GLU A 75 10.28 0.25 2.25
N GLU A 76 10.29 1.09 3.28
CA GLU A 76 9.08 1.44 4.05
C GLU A 76 8.04 2.17 3.17
N LEU A 77 8.49 3.14 2.37
CA LEU A 77 7.62 3.89 1.46
C LEU A 77 7.04 2.99 0.37
N GLN A 78 7.86 2.10 -0.20
CA GLN A 78 7.44 1.17 -1.23
C GLN A 78 6.43 0.15 -0.68
N ALA A 79 6.69 -0.43 0.51
CA ALA A 79 5.78 -1.37 1.15
C ALA A 79 4.40 -0.73 1.42
N ALA A 80 4.38 0.49 1.97
CA ALA A 80 3.14 1.24 2.19
C ALA A 80 2.41 1.58 0.88
N ASN A 81 3.16 1.82 -0.21
CA ASN A 81 2.57 2.06 -1.53
C ASN A 81 1.98 0.79 -2.16
N LEU A 82 2.60 -0.36 -1.95
CA LEU A 82 2.09 -1.66 -2.43
C LEU A 82 0.74 -2.00 -1.80
N SER A 83 0.58 -1.77 -0.50
CA SER A 83 -0.70 -2.08 0.18
C SER A 83 -1.85 -1.27 -0.41
N ILE A 84 -1.65 0.04 -0.67
CA ILE A 84 -2.65 0.87 -1.35
C ILE A 84 -2.93 0.33 -2.76
N ARG A 85 -1.89 0.00 -3.54
CA ARG A 85 -2.08 -0.52 -4.91
C ARG A 85 -2.82 -1.86 -4.96
N ALA A 86 -2.61 -2.75 -3.99
CA ALA A 86 -3.34 -4.00 -3.86
C ALA A 86 -4.84 -3.76 -3.65
N ASP A 87 -5.17 -2.85 -2.71
CA ASP A 87 -6.55 -2.43 -2.47
C ASP A 87 -7.14 -1.76 -3.72
N PHE A 88 -6.42 -0.82 -4.36
CA PHE A 88 -6.87 -0.14 -5.58
C PHE A 88 -7.14 -1.09 -6.75
N LYS A 89 -6.29 -2.10 -6.94
CA LYS A 89 -6.50 -3.11 -7.99
C LYS A 89 -7.77 -3.91 -7.72
N SER A 90 -8.03 -4.27 -6.46
CA SER A 90 -9.29 -4.93 -6.09
C SER A 90 -10.52 -4.06 -6.38
N PHE A 91 -10.43 -2.73 -6.17
CA PHE A 91 -11.51 -1.78 -6.49
C PHE A 91 -11.70 -1.52 -8.00
N MET A 92 -10.63 -1.53 -8.79
CA MET A 92 -10.69 -1.30 -10.25
C MET A 92 -11.08 -2.55 -11.04
N ALA A 93 -10.77 -3.75 -10.52
CA ALA A 93 -11.09 -5.01 -11.18
C ALA A 93 -12.58 -5.37 -11.08
N THR A 94 -13.34 -4.79 -10.16
CA THR A 94 -14.79 -4.98 -10.11
C THR A 94 -15.47 -4.10 -11.15
N SER A 95 -15.74 -4.66 -12.33
CA SER A 95 -16.77 -4.16 -13.22
C SER A 95 -18.08 -4.01 -12.43
N LYS A 96 -18.64 -2.79 -12.46
CA LYS A 96 -19.97 -2.38 -11.96
C LYS A 96 -20.52 -3.16 -10.74
N GLY A 97 -20.41 -2.53 -9.57
CA GLY A 97 -21.56 -2.45 -8.66
C GLY A 97 -21.67 -3.45 -7.51
N LYS A 98 -20.59 -4.10 -7.06
CA LYS A 98 -20.62 -4.82 -5.76
C LYS A 98 -19.77 -4.07 -4.74
N ARG A 99 -20.41 -3.57 -3.67
CA ARG A 99 -19.71 -2.93 -2.53
C ARG A 99 -18.75 -3.96 -1.95
N VAL A 100 -17.45 -3.76 -2.16
CA VAL A 100 -16.41 -4.57 -1.53
C VAL A 100 -16.38 -4.15 -0.06
N SER A 101 -16.73 -5.08 0.84
CA SER A 101 -16.49 -4.91 2.27
C SER A 101 -15.00 -4.64 2.45
N LYS A 102 -14.63 -3.60 3.23
CA LYS A 102 -13.25 -3.27 3.59
C LYS A 102 -12.43 -4.56 3.67
N SER A 103 -11.41 -4.69 2.82
CA SER A 103 -10.38 -5.70 2.99
C SER A 103 -9.83 -5.47 4.40
N SER A 104 -10.23 -6.34 5.33
CA SER A 104 -9.46 -6.50 6.53
C SER A 104 -8.08 -6.92 6.05
N THR A 105 -7.11 -6.01 6.11
CA THR A 105 -5.72 -6.41 6.39
C THR A 105 -5.82 -7.57 7.38
N ALA A 106 -5.12 -8.68 7.16
CA ALA A 106 -5.24 -9.90 7.97
C ALA A 106 -5.16 -9.64 9.49
N LEU A 107 -4.55 -8.50 9.87
CA LEU A 107 -4.54 -7.94 11.21
C LEU A 107 -5.90 -7.53 11.82
N GLY A 108 -6.96 -7.33 11.04
CA GLY A 108 -8.31 -7.00 11.51
C GLY A 108 -9.20 -8.22 11.76
N SER A 109 -8.80 -9.39 11.24
CA SER A 109 -9.52 -10.67 11.43
C SER A 109 -9.00 -11.45 12.63
N VAL A 110 -7.82 -11.10 13.14
CA VAL A 110 -7.21 -11.75 14.31
C VAL A 110 -7.89 -11.30 15.59
N LYS A 111 -8.91 -12.05 15.99
CA LYS A 111 -9.62 -11.86 17.27
C LYS A 111 -9.02 -12.67 18.41
N ASP A 112 -8.19 -13.68 18.10
CA ASP A 112 -7.65 -14.63 19.08
C ASP A 112 -6.31 -15.26 18.62
N ALA A 113 -5.54 -15.80 19.56
CA ALA A 113 -4.24 -16.46 19.31
C ALA A 113 -4.33 -17.58 18.26
N ALA A 114 -5.44 -18.34 18.23
CA ALA A 114 -5.68 -19.36 17.21
C ALA A 114 -5.77 -18.78 15.79
N SER A 115 -6.38 -17.61 15.64
CA SER A 115 -6.47 -16.92 14.35
C SER A 115 -5.12 -16.34 13.90
N VAL A 116 -4.27 -15.92 14.84
CA VAL A 116 -2.90 -15.47 14.55
C VAL A 116 -2.06 -16.64 14.05
N VAL A 117 -2.15 -17.79 14.73
CA VAL A 117 -1.43 -19.02 14.36
C VAL A 117 -1.90 -19.54 12.99
N ALA A 118 -3.20 -19.47 12.70
CA ALA A 118 -3.73 -19.87 11.39
C ALA A 118 -3.20 -19.00 10.26
N VAL A 119 -3.17 -17.68 10.45
CA VAL A 119 -2.62 -16.74 9.46
C VAL A 119 -1.11 -16.97 9.28
N SER A 120 -0.35 -17.14 10.37
CA SER A 120 1.09 -17.42 10.26
C SER A 120 1.38 -18.77 9.59
N ASN A 121 0.56 -19.78 9.83
CA ASN A 121 0.71 -21.10 9.19
C ASN A 121 0.42 -21.03 7.69
N GLN A 122 -0.59 -20.25 7.28
CA GLN A 122 -0.87 -20.00 5.87
C GLN A 122 0.28 -19.27 5.18
N ASP A 123 0.86 -18.24 5.84
CA ASP A 123 2.03 -17.53 5.33
C ASP A 123 3.25 -18.44 5.20
N ASN A 124 3.49 -19.34 6.17
CA ASN A 124 4.58 -20.31 6.12
C ASN A 124 4.40 -21.30 4.96
N GLN A 125 3.20 -21.85 4.77
CA GLN A 125 2.89 -22.73 3.66
C GLN A 125 3.09 -22.04 2.30
N LEU A 126 2.69 -20.78 2.19
CA LEU A 126 2.89 -20.01 0.97
C LEU A 126 4.37 -19.80 0.67
N ASN A 127 5.16 -19.45 1.70
CA ASN A 127 6.61 -19.29 1.57
C ASN A 127 7.31 -20.58 1.14
N ASP A 128 6.89 -21.74 1.68
CA ASP A 128 7.42 -23.04 1.30
C ASP A 128 7.10 -23.38 -0.16
N ILE A 129 5.88 -23.11 -0.61
CA ILE A 129 5.48 -23.31 -2.02
C ILE A 129 6.31 -22.43 -2.95
N ILE A 130 6.53 -21.15 -2.59
CA ILE A 130 7.35 -20.21 -3.37
C ILE A 130 8.78 -20.73 -3.46
N ARG A 131 9.36 -21.18 -2.36
CA ARG A 131 10.73 -21.73 -2.32
C ARG A 131 10.86 -22.97 -3.19
N LEU A 132 9.92 -23.91 -3.09
CA LEU A 132 9.89 -25.13 -3.91
C LEU A 132 9.77 -24.80 -5.40
N TYR A 133 8.92 -23.84 -5.76
CA TYR A 133 8.77 -23.38 -7.14
C TYR A 133 10.07 -22.76 -7.69
N GLN A 134 10.74 -21.94 -6.89
CA GLN A 134 12.02 -21.30 -7.26
C GLN A 134 13.15 -22.32 -7.42
N SER A 135 13.21 -23.39 -6.63
CA SER A 135 14.23 -24.44 -6.80
C SER A 135 13.91 -25.47 -7.89
N ALA A 136 12.66 -25.51 -8.39
CA ALA A 136 12.24 -26.54 -9.34
C ALA A 136 12.77 -26.31 -10.78
N PRO A 137 13.04 -27.40 -11.54
CA PRO A 137 13.35 -27.32 -12.98
C PRO A 137 12.20 -26.75 -13.81
N MET A 138 12.51 -26.15 -14.96
CA MET A 138 11.54 -25.47 -15.83
C MET A 138 10.36 -26.35 -16.27
N ALA A 139 10.58 -27.66 -16.47
CA ALA A 139 9.52 -28.60 -16.82
C ALA A 139 8.48 -28.73 -15.69
N ASN A 140 8.91 -28.74 -14.43
CA ASN A 140 8.03 -28.87 -13.27
C ASN A 140 7.29 -27.57 -12.97
N ARG A 141 7.92 -26.41 -13.20
CA ARG A 141 7.26 -25.10 -13.09
C ARG A 141 6.08 -24.95 -14.05
N LYS A 142 6.21 -25.44 -15.29
CA LYS A 142 5.11 -25.44 -16.27
C LYS A 142 3.92 -26.29 -15.80
N LYS A 143 4.19 -27.48 -15.24
CA LYS A 143 3.16 -28.36 -14.68
C LYS A 143 2.48 -27.73 -13.47
N PHE A 144 3.27 -27.15 -12.57
CA PHE A 144 2.74 -26.40 -11.42
C PHE A 144 1.81 -25.27 -11.85
N TYR A 145 2.21 -24.48 -12.84
CA TYR A 145 1.37 -23.39 -13.37
C TYR A 145 0.06 -23.90 -13.97
N ALA A 146 0.11 -25.00 -14.74
CA ALA A 146 -1.08 -25.59 -15.36
C ALA A 146 -2.09 -26.08 -14.31
N GLU A 147 -1.62 -26.77 -13.26
CA GLU A 147 -2.48 -27.24 -12.16
C GLU A 147 -3.01 -26.08 -11.31
N ALA A 148 -2.15 -25.11 -10.97
CA ALA A 148 -2.57 -23.93 -10.22
C ALA A 148 -3.65 -23.13 -10.97
N LYS A 149 -3.51 -23.00 -12.30
CA LYS A 149 -4.50 -22.36 -13.15
C LYS A 149 -5.83 -23.12 -13.15
N LYS A 150 -5.78 -24.44 -13.26
CA LYS A 150 -6.97 -25.31 -13.22
C LYS A 150 -7.73 -25.19 -11.90
N LEU A 151 -7.01 -25.17 -10.77
CA LEU A 151 -7.60 -24.97 -9.43
C LEU A 151 -8.29 -23.62 -9.30
N LEU A 152 -7.70 -22.54 -9.84
CA LEU A 152 -8.29 -21.21 -9.82
C LEU A 152 -9.54 -21.07 -10.68
N GLU A 153 -9.64 -21.86 -11.75
CA GLU A 153 -10.83 -21.89 -12.62
C GLU A 153 -12.00 -22.71 -12.02
N THR A 154 -11.73 -23.54 -11.01
CA THR A 154 -12.74 -24.35 -10.31
C THR A 154 -13.35 -23.70 -9.07
N LEU A 155 -12.85 -22.53 -8.67
CA LEU A 155 -13.34 -21.73 -7.53
C LEU A 155 -14.31 -20.64 -7.98
#